data_AF-A0A162ZDS5-F1
#
_entry.id   AF-A0A162ZDS5-F1
#
_cell.length_a   1.000
_cell.length_b   1.000
_cell.length_c   1.000
_cell.angle_alpha   90.00
_cell.angle_beta   90.00
_cell.angle_gamma   90.00
#
_symmetry.space_group_name_H-M   'P 1'
#
loop_
_entity.id
_entity.type
_entity.pdbx_description
1 polymer ?
#
loop_
_entity_poly.entity_id
_entity_poly.type
_entity_poly.pdbx_seq_one_letter_code
_entity_poly.pdbx_strand_id
1 'polypeptide(L)'
;MKHKTAIYYSTNGHRIEVKASELKVKEILASLDKVILYDASETVRLTTVNHSMTPHFRTIPEHINRIVFNNESEEHDHKIEEELENLRNENTLQVYYYNNLKEKTKTKIIRLDEYIWSSEVTRFYRYDLILRHDIIGIKKELNISVKQPEICIEVIDTSFLSEEAFNSLLYKSAEVPFIIFFVFVANGGNYFNTIENNNFRVSCFIKDGKFHYGKNKIRAFTNEHLDNTGNPYSMYSAVKLFIIDKLRKGKQVDFRVLNQICE
;
A
#
# COMPACT_ATOMS: atom_id res chain seq x y z
N MET A 1 -23.79 -1.15 4.69
CA MET A 1 -24.02 -1.00 3.24
C MET A 1 -24.98 -2.09 2.76
N LYS A 2 -25.86 -1.80 1.78
CA LYS A 2 -26.77 -2.79 1.19
C LYS A 2 -26.18 -3.29 -0.13
N HIS A 3 -26.12 -4.60 -0.32
CA HIS A 3 -25.59 -5.25 -1.52
C HIS A 3 -26.69 -5.99 -2.26
N LYS A 4 -26.68 -5.92 -3.60
CA LYS A 4 -27.66 -6.58 -4.48
C LYS A 4 -27.28 -8.02 -4.82
N THR A 5 -26.01 -8.37 -4.67
CA THR A 5 -25.46 -9.69 -4.94
C THR A 5 -24.53 -10.11 -3.80
N ALA A 6 -24.30 -11.41 -3.67
CA ALA A 6 -23.28 -12.00 -2.83
C ALA A 6 -22.62 -13.18 -3.54
N ILE A 7 -21.39 -13.50 -3.13
CA ILE A 7 -20.61 -14.62 -3.65
C ILE A 7 -20.40 -15.63 -2.55
N TYR A 8 -20.49 -16.92 -2.88
CA TYR A 8 -19.98 -17.99 -2.04
C TYR A 8 -19.28 -19.05 -2.90
N TYR A 9 -18.58 -19.94 -2.22
CA TYR A 9 -17.88 -21.06 -2.85
C TYR A 9 -18.59 -22.37 -2.50
N SER A 10 -18.92 -23.16 -3.53
CA SER A 10 -19.41 -24.52 -3.33
C SER A 10 -18.35 -25.41 -2.66
N THR A 11 -18.75 -26.60 -2.20
CA THR A 11 -17.82 -27.59 -1.63
C THR A 11 -16.69 -28.00 -2.57
N ASN A 12 -16.89 -27.83 -3.88
CA ASN A 12 -15.90 -28.13 -4.91
C ASN A 12 -15.07 -26.89 -5.33
N GLY A 13 -15.21 -25.76 -4.63
CA GLY A 13 -14.46 -24.54 -4.90
C GLY A 13 -14.99 -23.71 -6.07
N HIS A 14 -16.16 -24.03 -6.65
CA HIS A 14 -16.76 -23.17 -7.67
C HIS A 14 -17.37 -21.92 -7.05
N ARG A 15 -17.03 -20.76 -7.64
CA ARG A 15 -17.58 -19.44 -7.30
C ARG A 15 -19.02 -19.32 -7.80
N ILE A 16 -19.94 -19.04 -6.89
CA ILE A 16 -21.37 -18.90 -7.18
C ILE A 16 -21.83 -17.52 -6.75
N GLU A 17 -22.44 -16.77 -7.67
CA GLU A 17 -23.10 -15.50 -7.38
C GLU A 17 -24.59 -15.73 -7.12
N VAL A 18 -25.11 -15.09 -6.09
CA VAL A 18 -26.54 -15.10 -5.75
C VAL A 18 -27.08 -13.67 -5.68
N LYS A 19 -28.25 -13.45 -6.27
CA LYS A 19 -28.95 -12.16 -6.27
C LYS A 19 -29.88 -12.04 -5.08
N ALA A 20 -30.01 -10.83 -4.57
CA ALA A 20 -30.89 -10.53 -3.45
C ALA A 20 -32.36 -10.91 -3.73
N SER A 21 -32.80 -10.87 -4.99
CA SER A 21 -34.13 -11.32 -5.39
C SER A 21 -34.40 -12.80 -5.07
N GLU A 22 -33.36 -13.61 -5.00
CA GLU A 22 -33.43 -15.06 -4.76
C GLU A 22 -33.63 -15.40 -3.28
N LEU A 23 -33.39 -14.46 -2.36
CA LEU A 23 -33.62 -14.65 -0.92
C LEU A 23 -35.10 -14.84 -0.55
N LYS A 24 -36.02 -14.58 -1.49
CA LYS A 24 -37.45 -14.88 -1.33
C LYS A 24 -37.75 -16.38 -1.39
N VAL A 25 -36.84 -17.18 -1.95
CA VAL A 25 -36.96 -18.63 -2.05
C VAL A 25 -36.43 -19.25 -0.76
N LYS A 26 -37.29 -19.95 -0.01
CA LYS A 26 -36.95 -20.46 1.34
C LYS A 26 -35.78 -21.44 1.32
N GLU A 27 -35.73 -22.28 0.28
CA GLU A 27 -34.70 -23.29 0.09
C GLU A 27 -33.33 -22.63 -0.14
N ILE A 28 -33.30 -21.56 -0.95
CA ILE A 28 -32.08 -20.77 -1.19
C ILE A 28 -31.65 -20.12 0.11
N LEU A 29 -32.54 -19.43 0.82
CA LEU A 29 -32.21 -18.79 2.09
C LEU A 29 -31.62 -19.78 3.12
N ALA A 30 -32.26 -20.93 3.31
CA ALA A 30 -31.79 -21.96 4.23
C ALA A 30 -30.46 -22.60 3.80
N SER A 31 -30.15 -22.62 2.50
CA SER A 31 -28.84 -23.05 2.00
C SER A 31 -27.75 -22.02 2.25
N LEU A 32 -28.08 -20.73 2.13
CA LEU A 32 -27.13 -19.63 2.30
C LEU A 32 -26.69 -19.44 3.76
N ASP A 33 -27.53 -19.83 4.73
CA ASP A 33 -27.16 -19.85 6.16
C ASP A 33 -26.01 -20.82 6.48
N LYS A 34 -25.69 -21.75 5.57
CA LYS A 34 -24.65 -22.78 5.75
C LYS A 34 -23.33 -22.44 5.05
N VAL A 35 -23.26 -21.32 4.34
CA VAL A 35 -22.06 -20.91 3.59
C VAL A 35 -21.61 -19.53 4.03
N ILE A 36 -20.35 -19.21 3.74
CA ILE A 36 -19.82 -17.87 3.97
C ILE A 36 -20.07 -17.04 2.71
N LEU A 37 -20.72 -15.89 2.89
CA LEU A 37 -21.04 -14.96 1.82
C LEU A 37 -20.08 -13.79 1.81
N TYR A 38 -19.70 -13.34 0.62
CA TYR A 38 -18.85 -12.18 0.39
C TYR A 38 -19.52 -11.19 -0.58
N ASP A 39 -19.08 -9.93 -0.55
CA ASP A 39 -19.44 -8.94 -1.57
C ASP A 39 -18.76 -9.24 -2.91
N ALA A 40 -19.10 -8.48 -3.95
CA ALA A 40 -18.61 -8.71 -5.31
C ALA A 40 -17.06 -8.68 -5.44
N SER A 41 -16.39 -7.90 -4.57
CA SER A 41 -14.93 -7.81 -4.51
C SER A 41 -14.29 -8.92 -3.66
N GLU A 42 -15.11 -9.73 -2.99
CA GLU A 42 -14.68 -10.81 -2.09
C GLU A 42 -13.89 -10.32 -0.86
N THR A 43 -14.06 -9.04 -0.49
CA THR A 43 -13.34 -8.40 0.61
C THR A 43 -14.16 -8.29 1.89
N VAL A 44 -15.49 -8.33 1.80
CA VAL A 44 -16.39 -8.08 2.94
C VAL A 44 -17.36 -9.24 3.15
N ARG A 45 -17.43 -9.77 4.37
CA ARG A 45 -18.42 -10.79 4.73
C ARG A 45 -19.83 -10.21 4.77
N LEU A 46 -20.76 -10.93 4.16
CA LEU A 46 -22.17 -10.56 4.09
C LEU A 46 -23.03 -11.53 4.90
N THR A 47 -24.20 -11.04 5.30
CA THR A 47 -25.31 -11.82 5.82
C THR A 47 -26.57 -11.51 5.02
N THR A 48 -27.47 -12.48 4.94
CA THR A 48 -28.77 -12.32 4.28
C THR A 48 -29.70 -11.48 5.13
N VAL A 49 -30.38 -10.52 4.51
CA VAL A 49 -31.49 -9.79 5.13
C VAL A 49 -32.74 -10.02 4.30
N ASN A 50 -33.68 -10.81 4.83
CA ASN A 50 -34.92 -11.16 4.16
C ASN A 50 -36.12 -10.38 4.74
N HIS A 51 -36.22 -9.09 4.42
CA HIS A 51 -37.45 -8.33 4.65
C HIS A 51 -38.40 -8.53 3.46
N SER A 52 -39.70 -8.73 3.75
CA SER A 52 -40.76 -9.05 2.79
C SER A 52 -40.77 -8.20 1.51
N MET A 53 -40.38 -6.91 1.61
CA MET A 53 -40.38 -5.97 0.49
C MET A 53 -38.99 -5.68 -0.09
N THR A 54 -37.91 -5.90 0.66
CA THR A 54 -36.56 -5.50 0.25
C THR A 54 -35.51 -6.52 0.71
N PRO A 55 -35.51 -7.73 0.15
CA PRO A 55 -34.42 -8.66 0.39
C PRO A 55 -33.11 -8.04 -0.12
N HIS A 56 -32.05 -8.13 0.69
CA HIS A 56 -30.72 -7.64 0.35
C HIS A 56 -29.67 -8.37 1.17
N PHE A 57 -28.41 -8.23 0.76
CA PHE A 57 -27.30 -8.63 1.61
C PHE A 57 -26.80 -7.42 2.38
N ARG A 58 -26.41 -7.64 3.62
CA ARG A 58 -25.85 -6.61 4.49
C ARG A 58 -24.48 -7.09 4.95
N THR A 59 -23.53 -6.17 4.98
CA THR A 59 -22.25 -6.40 5.67
C THR A 59 -22.53 -6.85 7.10
N ILE A 60 -21.96 -7.99 7.51
CA ILE A 60 -21.88 -8.33 8.92
C ILE A 60 -20.98 -7.25 9.54
N PRO A 61 -21.45 -6.49 10.56
CA PRO A 61 -20.59 -5.53 11.24
C PRO A 61 -19.59 -6.31 12.10
N GLU A 62 -18.60 -6.90 11.45
CA GLU A 62 -17.25 -6.98 12.02
C GLU A 62 -16.64 -5.59 11.74
N HIS A 63 -15.91 -5.06 12.72
CA HIS A 63 -15.36 -3.70 12.77
C HIS A 63 -15.12 -3.11 11.37
N ILE A 64 -15.80 -1.99 11.07
CA ILE A 64 -15.88 -1.40 9.72
C ILE A 64 -14.49 -1.39 9.09
N ASN A 65 -14.24 -2.30 8.16
CA ASN A 65 -13.04 -2.31 7.34
C ASN A 65 -13.03 -1.00 6.55
N ARG A 66 -12.18 -0.06 6.96
CA ARG A 66 -11.98 1.16 6.20
C ARG A 66 -10.97 0.85 5.11
N ILE A 67 -11.43 0.78 3.87
CA ILE A 67 -10.52 0.85 2.74
C ILE A 67 -10.04 2.29 2.65
N VAL A 68 -8.74 2.50 2.83
CA VAL A 68 -8.13 3.81 2.66
C VAL A 68 -7.81 3.97 1.17
N PHE A 69 -8.63 4.78 0.50
CA PHE A 69 -8.33 5.29 -0.84
C PHE A 69 -7.72 6.69 -0.70
N ASN A 70 -6.69 6.99 -1.48
CA ASN A 70 -6.36 8.38 -1.74
C ASN A 70 -7.21 8.85 -2.93
N ASN A 71 -7.60 10.12 -2.94
CA ASN A 71 -8.14 10.72 -4.15
C ASN A 71 -6.96 10.97 -5.09
N GLU A 72 -6.91 10.22 -6.18
CA GLU A 72 -5.78 10.17 -7.10
C GLU A 72 -6.12 10.86 -8.42
N SER A 73 -5.11 11.42 -9.07
CA SER A 73 -5.21 12.17 -10.33
C SER A 73 -5.04 11.25 -11.54
N GLU A 74 -5.35 11.74 -12.75
CA GLU A 74 -5.04 10.98 -13.97
C GLU A 74 -3.53 10.75 -14.14
N GLU A 75 -2.71 11.71 -13.70
CA GLU A 75 -1.26 11.59 -13.74
C GLU A 75 -0.72 10.54 -12.77
N HIS A 76 -1.40 10.32 -11.64
CA HIS A 76 -1.10 9.21 -10.72
C HIS A 76 -1.30 7.86 -11.40
N ASP A 77 -2.47 7.65 -12.00
CA ASP A 77 -2.80 6.39 -12.67
C ASP A 77 -1.86 6.13 -13.86
N HIS A 78 -1.57 7.16 -14.64
CA HIS A 78 -0.58 7.07 -15.73
C HIS A 78 0.80 6.64 -15.21
N LYS A 79 1.23 7.18 -14.06
CA LYS A 79 2.52 6.82 -13.47
C LYS A 79 2.54 5.39 -12.96
N ILE A 80 1.43 4.89 -12.41
CA ILE A 80 1.30 3.47 -12.04
C ILE A 80 1.50 2.58 -13.26
N GLU A 81 0.81 2.88 -14.36
CA GLU A 81 0.91 2.11 -15.60
C GLU A 81 2.34 2.12 -16.16
N GLU A 82 2.98 3.29 -16.21
CA GLU A 82 4.37 3.47 -16.66
C GLU A 82 5.35 2.61 -15.83
N GLU A 83 5.29 2.71 -14.50
CA GLU A 83 6.17 1.94 -13.62
C GLU A 83 5.89 0.44 -13.72
N LEU A 84 4.63 0.04 -13.82
CA LEU A 84 4.25 -1.36 -13.96
C LEU A 84 4.78 -1.97 -15.26
N GLU A 85 4.71 -1.24 -16.36
CA GLU A 85 5.29 -1.65 -17.64
C GLU A 85 6.81 -1.80 -17.54
N ASN A 86 7.50 -0.80 -16.96
CA ASN A 86 8.94 -0.86 -16.73
C ASN A 86 9.36 -2.08 -15.89
N LEU A 87 8.63 -2.35 -14.80
CA LEU A 87 8.89 -3.48 -13.89
C LEU A 87 8.67 -4.84 -14.55
N ARG A 88 7.74 -4.94 -15.51
CA ARG A 88 7.46 -6.17 -16.25
C ARG A 88 8.44 -6.42 -17.38
N ASN A 89 8.93 -5.35 -18.01
CA ASN A 89 9.87 -5.45 -19.12
C ASN A 89 11.31 -5.72 -18.64
N GLU A 90 11.67 -5.29 -17.43
CA GLU A 90 13.02 -5.40 -16.89
C GLU A 90 13.22 -6.62 -15.97
N ASN A 91 13.70 -7.73 -16.54
CA ASN A 91 13.93 -8.98 -15.79
C ASN A 91 15.09 -8.93 -14.79
N THR A 92 15.92 -7.87 -14.81
CA THR A 92 17.17 -7.80 -14.02
C THR A 92 17.32 -6.52 -13.19
N LEU A 93 16.22 -5.84 -12.93
CA LEU A 93 16.20 -4.52 -12.31
C LEU A 93 16.87 -4.51 -10.93
N GLN A 94 17.85 -3.62 -10.74
CA GLN A 94 18.52 -3.40 -9.46
C GLN A 94 18.01 -2.13 -8.80
N VAL A 95 17.47 -2.23 -7.59
CA VAL A 95 17.03 -1.07 -6.82
C VAL A 95 18.17 -0.54 -5.98
N TYR A 96 18.37 0.77 -6.02
CA TYR A 96 19.42 1.44 -5.26
C TYR A 96 18.99 2.84 -4.82
N TYR A 97 19.73 3.38 -3.85
CA TYR A 97 19.65 4.79 -3.48
C TYR A 97 21.05 5.43 -3.54
N TYR A 98 21.10 6.76 -3.65
CA TYR A 98 22.36 7.49 -3.54
C TYR A 98 22.64 7.87 -2.08
N ASN A 99 23.84 7.53 -1.58
CA ASN A 99 24.29 7.96 -0.26
C ASN A 99 24.46 9.49 -0.18
N ASN A 100 24.85 10.07 -1.31
CA ASN A 100 25.04 11.49 -1.52
C ASN A 100 24.69 11.79 -2.99
N LEU A 101 23.72 12.69 -3.20
CA LEU A 101 23.30 13.09 -4.55
C LEU A 101 24.44 13.75 -5.35
N LYS A 102 25.43 14.35 -4.67
CA LYS A 102 26.59 14.98 -5.31
C LYS A 102 27.65 13.97 -5.74
N GLU A 103 27.97 13.00 -4.88
CA GLU A 103 29.03 12.00 -5.15
C GLU A 103 28.52 10.78 -5.92
N LYS A 104 27.20 10.63 -6.08
CA LYS A 104 26.53 9.53 -6.80
C LYS A 104 26.96 8.12 -6.36
N THR A 105 27.46 7.96 -5.14
CA THR A 105 27.77 6.65 -4.57
C THR A 105 26.48 5.87 -4.36
N LYS A 106 26.32 4.77 -5.11
CA LYS A 106 25.13 3.92 -5.10
C LYS A 106 25.22 2.89 -3.98
N THR A 107 24.15 2.75 -3.21
CA THR A 107 23.96 1.62 -2.30
C THR A 107 22.80 0.77 -2.81
N LYS A 108 23.07 -0.51 -3.07
CA LYS A 108 22.06 -1.47 -3.51
C LYS A 108 21.09 -1.80 -2.37
N ILE A 109 19.80 -1.77 -2.67
CA ILE A 109 18.73 -2.22 -1.77
C ILE A 109 18.41 -3.69 -2.06
N ILE A 110 18.03 -3.98 -3.30
CA ILE A 110 17.57 -5.31 -3.74
C ILE A 110 17.70 -5.48 -5.26
N ARG A 111 17.60 -6.72 -5.75
CA ARG A 111 17.42 -7.05 -7.17
C ARG A 111 16.04 -7.66 -7.36
N LEU A 112 15.31 -7.22 -8.37
CA LEU A 112 13.90 -7.53 -8.61
C LEU A 112 13.67 -8.62 -9.66
N ASP A 113 14.61 -9.56 -9.79
CA ASP A 113 14.42 -10.66 -10.74
C ASP A 113 13.21 -11.51 -10.37
N GLU A 114 12.46 -11.97 -11.35
CA GLU A 114 11.38 -12.96 -11.17
C GLU A 114 10.28 -12.51 -10.19
N TYR A 115 10.10 -11.20 -10.02
CA TYR A 115 8.93 -10.64 -9.36
C TYR A 115 7.74 -10.66 -10.32
N ILE A 116 6.59 -11.08 -9.82
CA ILE A 116 5.30 -10.94 -10.48
C ILE A 116 4.66 -9.67 -9.96
N TRP A 117 4.28 -8.79 -10.87
CA TRP A 117 3.78 -7.45 -10.57
C TRP A 117 2.29 -7.30 -10.87
N SER A 118 1.56 -6.77 -9.91
CA SER A 118 0.14 -6.44 -10.01
C SER A 118 -0.09 -5.02 -9.51
N SER A 119 -1.05 -4.32 -10.09
CA SER A 119 -1.47 -3.00 -9.62
C SER A 119 -2.79 -3.06 -8.84
N GLU A 120 -3.08 -2.00 -8.08
CA GLU A 120 -4.36 -1.80 -7.38
C GLU A 120 -4.72 -2.95 -6.41
N VAL A 121 -3.70 -3.50 -5.75
CA VAL A 121 -3.85 -4.70 -4.93
C VAL A 121 -4.32 -4.35 -3.53
N THR A 122 -5.49 -4.85 -3.16
CA THR A 122 -6.08 -4.65 -1.84
C THR A 122 -5.62 -5.73 -0.85
N ARG A 123 -5.17 -5.32 0.35
CA ARG A 123 -4.63 -6.22 1.38
C ARG A 123 -5.07 -5.86 2.79
N PHE A 124 -5.24 -6.90 3.61
CA PHE A 124 -5.49 -6.75 5.04
C PHE A 124 -4.17 -6.54 5.79
N TYR A 125 -4.11 -5.47 6.58
CA TYR A 125 -2.98 -5.20 7.49
C TYR A 125 -3.36 -5.49 8.94
N ARG A 126 -4.60 -5.18 9.31
CA ARG A 126 -5.24 -5.54 10.58
C ARG A 126 -6.68 -5.96 10.30
N TYR A 127 -7.36 -6.46 11.33
CA TYR A 127 -8.75 -6.89 11.22
C TYR A 127 -9.70 -5.75 10.81
N ASP A 128 -9.31 -4.49 11.00
CA ASP A 128 -10.09 -3.28 10.70
C ASP A 128 -9.46 -2.38 9.63
N LEU A 129 -8.27 -2.75 9.13
CA LEU A 129 -7.51 -1.92 8.21
C LEU A 129 -7.17 -2.68 6.94
N ILE A 130 -7.76 -2.18 5.84
CA ILE A 130 -7.48 -2.62 4.49
C ILE A 130 -6.78 -1.48 3.75
N LEU A 131 -5.64 -1.78 3.16
CA LEU A 131 -4.90 -0.86 2.30
C LEU A 131 -4.97 -1.35 0.86
N ARG A 132 -5.20 -0.42 -0.07
CA ARG A 132 -5.01 -0.65 -1.50
C ARG A 132 -3.65 -0.09 -1.86
N HIS A 133 -2.83 -0.92 -2.49
CA HIS A 133 -1.50 -0.56 -2.96
C HIS A 133 -1.52 -0.31 -4.46
N ASP A 134 -0.79 0.70 -4.89
CA ASP A 134 -0.68 1.04 -6.30
C ASP A 134 -0.01 -0.06 -7.10
N ILE A 135 1.12 -0.58 -6.61
CA ILE A 135 1.83 -1.71 -7.22
C ILE A 135 2.39 -2.65 -6.15
N ILE A 136 2.16 -3.95 -6.32
CA ILE A 136 2.73 -5.02 -5.51
C ILE A 136 3.55 -5.97 -6.37
N GLY A 137 4.73 -6.31 -5.86
CA GLY A 137 5.62 -7.33 -6.40
C GLY A 137 5.83 -8.47 -5.42
N ILE A 138 5.65 -9.70 -5.89
CA ILE A 138 5.98 -10.92 -5.14
C ILE A 138 6.89 -11.80 -5.99
N LYS A 139 7.92 -12.40 -5.39
CA LYS A 139 8.74 -13.41 -6.06
C LYS A 139 7.88 -14.57 -6.56
N LYS A 140 8.15 -15.04 -7.79
CA LYS A 140 7.42 -16.15 -8.43
C LYS A 140 7.38 -17.44 -7.60
N GLU A 141 8.42 -17.71 -6.82
CA GLU A 141 8.50 -18.87 -5.93
C GLU A 141 7.56 -18.77 -4.71
N LEU A 142 6.87 -17.63 -4.53
CA LEU A 142 5.94 -17.30 -3.43
C LEU A 142 6.54 -17.42 -2.02
N ASN A 143 7.85 -17.62 -1.92
CA ASN A 143 8.60 -17.59 -0.67
C ASN A 143 8.89 -16.14 -0.27
N ILE A 144 8.51 -15.77 0.96
CA ILE A 144 8.84 -14.47 1.56
C ILE A 144 10.04 -14.65 2.49
N SER A 145 11.15 -14.00 2.18
CA SER A 145 12.37 -14.02 2.99
C SER A 145 13.11 -12.69 2.90
N VAL A 146 14.14 -12.47 3.72
CA VAL A 146 14.96 -11.24 3.65
C VAL A 146 15.59 -11.05 2.25
N LYS A 147 15.85 -12.14 1.52
CA LYS A 147 16.39 -12.11 0.15
C LYS A 147 15.31 -11.99 -0.93
N GLN A 148 14.08 -12.32 -0.58
CA GLN A 148 12.89 -12.33 -1.44
C GLN A 148 11.74 -11.64 -0.70
N PRO A 149 11.90 -10.38 -0.29
CA PRO A 149 10.85 -9.66 0.40
C PRO A 149 9.69 -9.42 -0.56
N GLU A 150 8.52 -9.24 0.00
CA GLU A 150 7.45 -8.61 -0.75
C GLU A 150 7.81 -7.13 -0.99
N ILE A 151 7.47 -6.63 -2.17
CA ILE A 151 7.70 -5.24 -2.56
C ILE A 151 6.35 -4.56 -2.77
N CYS A 152 6.23 -3.38 -2.20
CA CYS A 152 5.17 -2.43 -2.51
C CYS A 152 5.78 -1.17 -3.13
N ILE A 153 5.09 -0.58 -4.08
CA ILE A 153 5.42 0.74 -4.61
C ILE A 153 4.17 1.59 -4.46
N GLU A 154 4.34 2.73 -3.79
CA GLU A 154 3.30 3.74 -3.58
C GLU A 154 3.68 4.96 -4.43
N VAL A 155 2.81 5.33 -5.36
CA VAL A 155 2.94 6.49 -6.23
C VAL A 155 2.39 7.71 -5.50
N ILE A 156 3.22 8.73 -5.37
CA ILE A 156 2.91 9.94 -4.62
C ILE A 156 2.76 11.10 -5.60
N ASP A 157 1.58 11.72 -5.58
CA ASP A 157 1.25 12.88 -6.39
C ASP A 157 0.82 14.08 -5.53
N THR A 158 -0.48 14.35 -5.42
CA THR A 158 -1.02 15.51 -4.68
C THR A 158 -1.15 15.25 -3.18
N SER A 159 -1.21 13.99 -2.78
CA SER A 159 -1.37 13.58 -1.40
C SER A 159 -0.37 12.48 -1.03
N PHE A 160 -0.01 12.46 0.25
CA PHE A 160 0.74 11.37 0.85
C PHE A 160 -0.24 10.45 1.58
N LEU A 161 0.20 9.21 1.85
CA LEU A 161 -0.56 8.23 2.63
C LEU A 161 -1.17 8.84 3.89
N SER A 162 -2.31 8.32 4.33
CA SER A 162 -2.84 8.66 5.66
C SER A 162 -1.89 8.23 6.78
N GLU A 163 -2.00 8.85 7.96
CA GLU A 163 -1.16 8.51 9.12
C GLU A 163 -1.31 7.05 9.52
N GLU A 164 -2.55 6.56 9.51
CA GLU A 164 -2.88 5.18 9.82
C GLU A 164 -2.26 4.18 8.83
N ALA A 165 -2.36 4.47 7.53
CA ALA A 165 -1.76 3.65 6.48
C ALA A 165 -0.23 3.63 6.63
N PHE A 166 0.39 4.80 6.73
CA PHE A 166 1.84 4.94 6.87
C PHE A 166 2.39 4.17 8.09
N ASN A 167 1.77 4.33 9.26
CA ASN A 167 2.16 3.62 10.48
C ASN A 167 2.00 2.10 10.34
N SER A 168 0.96 1.66 9.64
CA SER A 168 0.71 0.23 9.42
C SER A 168 1.73 -0.41 8.46
N LEU A 169 2.16 0.32 7.42
CA LEU A 169 3.25 -0.10 6.55
C LEU A 169 4.58 -0.25 7.31
N LEU A 170 4.89 0.72 8.17
CA LEU A 170 6.07 0.66 9.03
C LEU A 170 6.04 -0.54 9.95
N TYR A 171 4.93 -0.73 10.67
CA TYR A 171 4.73 -1.87 11.55
C TYR A 171 4.91 -3.18 10.79
N LYS A 172 4.24 -3.33 9.64
CA LYS A 172 4.33 -4.53 8.80
C LYS A 172 5.77 -4.81 8.35
N SER A 173 6.47 -3.78 7.89
CA SER A 173 7.87 -3.90 7.45
C SER A 173 8.85 -4.26 8.57
N ALA A 174 8.47 -4.07 9.84
CA ALA A 174 9.26 -4.47 11.00
C ALA A 174 9.08 -5.96 11.33
N GLU A 175 7.92 -6.52 11.01
CA GLU A 175 7.55 -7.91 11.34
C GLU A 175 7.91 -8.91 10.24
N VAL A 176 7.81 -8.50 8.98
CA VAL A 176 8.04 -9.39 7.83
C VAL A 176 8.98 -8.76 6.80
N PRO A 177 9.66 -9.57 5.97
CA PRO A 177 10.41 -9.08 4.82
C PRO A 177 9.51 -8.35 3.81
N PHE A 178 9.34 -7.05 4.02
CA PHE A 178 8.47 -6.19 3.22
C PHE A 178 9.13 -4.82 3.04
N ILE A 179 9.22 -4.38 1.79
CA ILE A 179 9.86 -3.11 1.43
C ILE A 179 8.85 -2.27 0.66
N ILE A 180 8.68 -1.02 1.05
CA ILE A 180 7.80 -0.07 0.38
C ILE A 180 8.66 0.99 -0.29
N PHE A 181 8.61 1.10 -1.60
CA PHE A 181 9.24 2.19 -2.36
C PHE A 181 8.24 3.31 -2.61
N PHE A 182 8.67 4.56 -2.53
CA PHE A 182 7.83 5.71 -2.88
C PHE A 182 8.24 6.26 -4.25
N VAL A 183 7.34 6.14 -5.22
CA VAL A 183 7.48 6.76 -6.54
C VAL A 183 6.77 8.12 -6.53
N PHE A 184 7.20 9.05 -7.37
CA PHE A 184 6.65 10.41 -7.42
C PHE A 184 6.31 10.76 -8.86
N VAL A 185 5.09 11.26 -9.13
CA VAL A 185 4.61 11.66 -10.47
C VAL A 185 5.39 12.85 -11.05
N ALA A 186 5.84 13.74 -10.17
CA ALA A 186 6.74 14.88 -10.39
C ALA A 186 6.15 16.16 -11.01
N ASN A 187 6.52 17.28 -10.38
CA ASN A 187 6.80 18.58 -10.99
C ASN A 187 8.23 19.08 -10.65
N GLY A 188 9.13 18.15 -10.26
CA GLY A 188 10.39 18.50 -9.56
C GLY A 188 11.69 17.97 -10.16
N GLY A 189 11.71 17.50 -11.42
CA GLY A 189 12.90 17.00 -12.13
C GLY A 189 13.33 15.56 -11.77
N ASN A 190 14.31 15.04 -12.53
CA ASN A 190 14.85 13.65 -12.49
C ASN A 190 15.53 13.24 -11.17
N TYR A 191 15.11 13.76 -10.02
CA TYR A 191 15.79 13.60 -8.72
C TYR A 191 15.16 12.56 -7.81
N PHE A 192 13.91 12.16 -8.07
CA PHE A 192 13.19 11.23 -7.21
C PHE A 192 13.39 9.79 -7.64
N ASN A 193 12.86 9.43 -8.80
CA ASN A 193 12.93 8.07 -9.33
C ASN A 193 13.37 8.09 -10.77
N THR A 194 14.22 7.12 -11.11
CA THR A 194 14.70 6.98 -12.48
C THR A 194 15.03 5.52 -12.69
N ILE A 195 14.42 4.91 -13.71
CA ILE A 195 14.81 3.62 -14.22
C ILE A 195 15.72 3.88 -15.42
N GLU A 196 17.00 3.57 -15.27
CA GLU A 196 18.02 3.74 -16.32
C GLU A 196 18.98 2.54 -16.31
N ASN A 197 19.18 1.92 -17.49
CA ASN A 197 20.11 0.80 -17.68
C ASN A 197 19.91 -0.32 -16.65
N ASN A 198 18.67 -0.78 -16.46
CA ASN A 198 18.29 -1.82 -15.48
C ASN A 198 18.56 -1.43 -14.03
N ASN A 199 18.68 -0.14 -13.71
CA ASN A 199 18.79 0.34 -12.35
C ASN A 199 17.60 1.23 -12.00
N PHE A 200 16.87 0.86 -10.96
CA PHE A 200 15.79 1.65 -10.39
C PHE A 200 16.32 2.45 -9.20
N ARG A 201 16.44 3.76 -9.39
CA ARG A 201 16.78 4.66 -8.29
C ARG A 201 15.53 4.99 -7.49
N VAL A 202 15.58 4.77 -6.18
CA VAL A 202 14.58 5.25 -5.23
C VAL A 202 15.19 6.27 -4.27
N SER A 203 14.43 7.30 -3.94
CA SER A 203 14.86 8.35 -3.00
C SER A 203 14.39 8.07 -1.57
N CYS A 204 13.19 7.52 -1.43
CA CYS A 204 12.52 7.29 -0.16
C CYS A 204 11.96 5.87 -0.14
N PHE A 205 12.05 5.18 0.99
CA PHE A 205 11.48 3.85 1.14
C PHE A 205 11.27 3.48 2.61
N ILE A 206 10.38 2.52 2.89
CA ILE A 206 10.26 1.87 4.20
C ILE A 206 10.90 0.48 4.13
N LYS A 207 11.72 0.17 5.13
CA LYS A 207 12.32 -1.15 5.32
C LYS A 207 12.71 -1.35 6.78
N ASP A 208 12.45 -2.55 7.33
CA ASP A 208 12.80 -2.95 8.69
C ASP A 208 12.23 -2.01 9.77
N GLY A 209 10.98 -1.56 9.58
CA GLY A 209 10.29 -0.62 10.49
C GLY A 209 10.82 0.80 10.49
N LYS A 210 11.55 1.19 9.44
CA LYS A 210 12.22 2.49 9.32
C LYS A 210 11.87 3.15 8.01
N PHE A 211 11.67 4.46 8.05
CA PHE A 211 11.61 5.30 6.86
C PHE A 211 13.03 5.74 6.50
N HIS A 212 13.44 5.53 5.25
CA HIS A 212 14.75 5.87 4.72
C HIS A 212 14.63 6.99 3.69
N TYR A 213 15.59 7.91 3.73
CA TYR A 213 15.82 8.90 2.69
C TYR A 213 17.31 8.92 2.34
N GLY A 214 17.65 8.34 1.18
CA GLY A 214 19.03 8.02 0.86
C GLY A 214 19.67 7.19 1.98
N LYS A 215 20.85 7.64 2.47
CA LYS A 215 21.56 6.96 3.57
C LYS A 215 20.95 7.18 4.96
N ASN A 216 20.10 8.18 5.10
CA ASN A 216 19.56 8.55 6.40
C ASN A 216 18.28 7.76 6.68
N LYS A 217 18.00 7.49 7.95
CA LYS A 217 16.85 6.69 8.37
C LYS A 217 16.27 7.20 9.67
N ILE A 218 14.96 7.13 9.79
CA ILE A 218 14.19 7.50 10.99
C ILE A 218 13.40 6.27 11.42
N ARG A 219 13.39 5.99 12.72
CA ARG A 219 12.69 4.83 13.29
C ARG A 219 11.33 5.27 13.82
N ALA A 220 10.31 4.46 13.56
CA ALA A 220 8.93 4.73 13.99
C ALA A 220 8.72 4.65 15.52
N PHE A 221 9.60 3.94 16.23
CA PHE A 221 9.39 3.58 17.63
C PHE A 221 10.44 4.25 18.52
N THR A 222 10.19 5.51 18.86
CA THR A 222 10.73 6.19 20.05
C THR A 222 9.57 6.96 20.68
N ASN A 223 9.24 6.65 21.93
CA ASN A 223 8.14 7.26 22.68
C ASN A 223 8.42 8.72 23.10
N GLU A 224 9.41 9.41 22.52
CA GLU A 224 10.08 10.54 23.17
C GLU A 224 10.42 11.73 22.25
N HIS A 225 9.59 12.06 21.25
CA HIS A 225 9.82 13.28 20.45
C HIS A 225 8.72 14.32 20.70
N LEU A 226 8.89 15.05 21.81
CA LEU A 226 8.26 16.36 22.02
C LEU A 226 9.16 17.40 21.38
N ASP A 227 8.64 18.21 20.47
CA ASP A 227 9.40 19.35 19.95
C ASP A 227 9.71 20.38 21.05
N ASN A 228 10.54 21.40 20.74
CA ASN A 228 10.87 22.50 21.67
C ASN A 228 9.64 23.33 22.12
N THR A 229 8.43 23.01 21.67
CA THR A 229 7.15 23.61 22.11
C THR A 229 6.31 22.67 22.98
N GLY A 230 6.82 21.48 23.31
CA GLY A 230 6.11 20.48 24.11
C GLY A 230 4.98 19.80 23.32
N ASN A 231 4.99 19.88 21.99
CA ASN A 231 3.97 19.29 21.13
C ASN A 231 4.55 18.05 20.45
N PRO A 232 3.92 16.86 20.57
CA PRO A 232 4.41 15.66 19.90
C PRO A 232 4.16 15.79 18.39
N TYR A 233 5.20 16.18 17.63
CA TYR A 233 5.17 16.01 16.19
C TYR A 233 5.29 14.51 15.91
N SER A 234 4.20 13.89 15.44
CA SER A 234 4.26 12.49 15.02
C SER A 234 5.27 12.35 13.87
N MET A 235 6.07 11.27 13.83
CA MET A 235 7.01 11.01 12.73
C MET A 235 6.31 11.07 11.37
N TYR A 236 5.04 10.65 11.31
CA TYR A 236 4.21 10.82 10.13
C TYR A 236 4.10 12.30 9.70
N SER A 237 3.83 13.22 10.62
CA SER A 237 3.73 14.65 10.33
C SER A 237 5.06 15.19 9.79
N ALA A 238 6.19 14.79 10.37
CA ALA A 238 7.53 15.17 9.91
C ALA A 238 7.81 14.64 8.48
N VAL A 239 7.57 13.35 8.25
CA VAL A 239 7.75 12.70 6.94
C VAL A 239 6.82 13.30 5.91
N LYS A 240 5.53 13.47 6.24
CA LYS A 240 4.53 14.08 5.35
C LYS A 240 4.92 15.50 4.96
N LEU A 241 5.31 16.34 5.93
CA LEU A 241 5.78 17.70 5.64
C LEU A 241 7.01 17.67 4.75
N PHE A 242 7.98 16.80 5.03
CA PHE A 242 9.16 16.64 4.19
C PHE A 242 8.83 16.21 2.76
N ILE A 243 7.97 15.20 2.60
CA ILE A 243 7.53 14.70 1.30
C ILE A 243 6.73 15.76 0.53
N ILE A 244 5.78 16.43 1.18
CA ILE A 244 4.98 17.49 0.56
C ILE A 244 5.83 18.71 0.20
N ASP A 245 6.76 19.12 1.06
CA ASP A 245 7.68 20.22 0.78
C ASP A 245 8.60 19.90 -0.41
N LYS A 246 9.07 18.64 -0.50
CA LYS A 246 9.82 18.10 -1.64
C LYS A 246 9.02 18.13 -2.94
N LEU A 247 7.79 17.61 -2.92
CA LEU A 247 6.86 17.59 -4.05
C LEU A 247 6.61 19.01 -4.59
N ARG A 248 6.43 19.98 -3.69
CA ARG A 248 6.15 21.38 -4.04
C ARG A 248 7.37 22.14 -4.54
N LYS A 249 8.56 21.90 -3.99
CA LYS A 249 9.74 22.73 -4.25
C LYS A 249 10.68 22.19 -5.32
N GLY A 250 10.56 20.92 -5.73
CA GLY A 250 11.44 20.30 -6.72
C GLY A 250 12.94 20.40 -6.37
N LYS A 251 13.27 20.50 -5.08
CA LYS A 251 14.61 20.85 -4.59
C LYS A 251 15.12 19.91 -3.50
N GLN A 252 16.43 19.95 -3.28
CA GLN A 252 17.09 19.27 -2.18
C GLN A 252 16.72 19.92 -0.82
N VAL A 253 15.64 19.48 -0.17
CA VAL A 253 15.43 19.69 1.27
C VAL A 253 16.53 18.96 2.06
N ASP A 254 17.09 19.68 3.04
CA ASP A 254 18.10 19.20 3.98
C ASP A 254 17.47 18.20 4.95
N PHE A 255 18.00 16.97 4.97
CA PHE A 255 17.54 15.94 5.90
C PHE A 255 17.79 16.31 7.37
N ARG A 256 18.69 17.27 7.66
CA ARG A 256 18.88 17.80 9.00
C ARG A 256 17.60 18.41 9.58
N VAL A 257 16.71 18.93 8.74
CA VAL A 257 15.39 19.41 9.17
C VAL A 257 14.54 18.26 9.72
N LEU A 258 14.61 17.07 9.12
CA LEU A 258 13.93 15.88 9.64
C LEU A 258 14.56 15.38 10.94
N ASN A 259 15.89 15.35 11.04
CA ASN A 259 16.55 14.96 12.29
C ASN A 259 16.28 15.94 13.43
N GLN A 260 16.21 17.25 13.17
CA GLN A 260 15.84 18.26 14.18
C GLN A 260 14.37 18.17 14.65
N ILE A 261 13.50 17.56 13.85
CA ILE A 261 12.09 17.33 14.22
C ILE A 261 11.93 15.99 14.97
N CYS A 262 12.88 15.08 14.82
CA CYS A 262 12.87 13.74 15.40
C CYS A 262 13.97 13.54 16.47
N GLU A 263 14.62 14.60 16.95
CA GLU A 263 15.52 14.64 18.12
C GLU A 263 14.87 15.55 19.16
#